data_AF-A0A1V5XC76-F1
#
_entry.id   AF-A0A1V5XC76-F1
#
_cell.length_a   1.000
_cell.length_b   1.000
_cell.length_c   1.000
_cell.angle_alpha   90.00
_cell.angle_beta   90.00
_cell.angle_gamma   90.00
#
_symmetry.space_group_name_H-M   'P 1'
#
loop_
_entity.id
_entity.type
_entity.pdbx_description
1 polymer ?
#
loop_
_entity_poly.entity_id
_entity_poly.type
_entity_poly.pdbx_seq_one_letter_code
_entity_poly.pdbx_strand_id
1 'polypeptide(L)'
;MYKTKNIERWLGYEFEPVENRCGKDFSAFARSFKAELMAQIAGIGCELIICGKGYFFIYGFIRNKETGGFMFFDTGDVRYDRQWYRNMLVREARSENDFTGGMNQRTSLEEFGNAVKRILYSGRRSEFAA
;
A
#
# COMPACT_ATOMS: atom_id res chain seq x y z
N MET A 1 6.71 17.02 0.45
CA MET A 1 7.37 15.86 -0.19
C MET A 1 7.72 14.87 0.91
N TYR A 2 7.01 13.74 0.98
CA TYR A 2 7.33 12.70 1.96
C TYR A 2 8.64 12.04 1.54
N LYS A 3 9.70 12.18 2.33
CA LYS A 3 10.92 11.39 2.13
C LYS A 3 10.61 9.96 2.55
N THR A 4 10.64 9.04 1.59
CA THR A 4 10.40 7.61 1.75
C THR A 4 11.56 6.90 2.45
N LYS A 5 11.91 7.37 3.65
CA LYS A 5 13.15 7.00 4.37
C LYS A 5 13.28 5.50 4.64
N ASN A 6 12.17 4.79 4.80
CA ASN A 6 12.20 3.37 5.14
C ASN A 6 12.43 2.48 3.91
N ILE A 7 12.22 2.99 2.69
CA ILE A 7 12.15 2.17 1.47
C ILE A 7 13.26 2.46 0.45
N GLU A 8 14.07 3.51 0.65
CA GLU A 8 14.98 4.07 -0.36
C GLU A 8 15.86 3.00 -1.04
N ARG A 9 16.47 2.11 -0.25
CA ARG A 9 17.35 1.05 -0.78
C ARG A 9 16.66 0.01 -1.67
N TRP A 10 15.33 -0.06 -1.62
CA TRP A 10 14.52 -1.04 -2.36
C TRP A 10 13.97 -0.46 -3.66
N LEU A 11 14.08 0.85 -3.87
CA LEU A 11 13.63 1.50 -5.09
C LEU A 11 14.52 1.06 -6.26
N GLY A 12 13.93 0.35 -7.23
CA GLY A 12 14.66 -0.22 -8.38
C GLY A 12 15.52 -1.44 -8.06
N TYR A 13 15.45 -1.94 -6.81
CA TYR A 13 16.14 -3.18 -6.39
C TYR A 13 15.67 -4.36 -7.24
N GLU A 14 16.63 -5.16 -7.69
CA GLU A 14 16.38 -6.33 -8.51
C GLU A 14 16.22 -7.55 -7.60
N PHE A 15 14.99 -8.02 -7.46
CA PHE A 15 14.69 -9.21 -6.69
C PHE A 15 14.95 -10.44 -7.56
N GLU A 16 16.03 -11.16 -7.26
CA GLU A 16 16.33 -12.42 -7.93
C GLU A 16 15.30 -13.50 -7.57
N PRO A 17 14.84 -14.32 -8.53
CA PRO A 17 14.04 -15.49 -8.26
C PRO A 17 14.92 -16.55 -7.58
N VAL A 18 15.06 -16.46 -6.25
CA VAL A 18 15.68 -17.54 -5.49
C VAL A 18 14.74 -18.74 -5.50
N GLU A 19 15.20 -19.88 -6.00
CA GLU A 19 14.47 -21.15 -6.14
C GLU A 19 13.43 -21.36 -5.02
N ASN A 20 12.16 -21.26 -5.41
CA ASN A 20 10.96 -21.60 -4.62
C ASN A 20 10.80 -20.93 -3.25
N ARG A 21 11.52 -19.85 -2.94
CA ARG A 21 11.44 -19.22 -1.61
C ARG A 21 11.47 -17.70 -1.65
N CYS A 22 10.71 -17.14 -0.71
CA CYS A 22 10.78 -15.75 -0.32
C CYS A 22 12.19 -15.46 0.23
N GLY A 23 13.04 -14.79 -0.55
CA GLY A 23 14.40 -14.46 -0.15
C GLY A 23 14.46 -13.63 1.14
N LYS A 24 15.59 -13.68 1.85
CA LYS A 24 15.85 -12.82 3.04
C LYS A 24 15.62 -11.34 2.70
N ASP A 25 15.98 -10.94 1.50
CA ASP A 25 15.81 -9.58 0.98
C ASP A 25 14.35 -9.21 0.82
N PHE A 26 13.54 -10.03 0.16
CA PHE A 26 12.10 -9.74 0.02
C PHE A 26 11.40 -9.67 1.39
N SER A 27 11.83 -10.49 2.35
CA SER A 27 11.34 -10.39 3.73
C SER A 27 11.77 -9.09 4.43
N ALA A 28 12.97 -8.58 4.16
CA ALA A 28 13.42 -7.30 4.69
C ALA A 28 12.72 -6.11 3.98
N PHE A 29 12.48 -6.24 2.68
CA PHE A 29 11.67 -5.32 1.89
C PHE A 29 10.26 -5.20 2.46
N ALA A 30 9.59 -6.32 2.73
CA ALA A 30 8.23 -6.30 3.29
C ALA A 30 8.14 -5.56 4.63
N ARG A 31 9.15 -5.69 5.50
CA ARG A 31 9.21 -4.94 6.77
C ARG A 31 9.40 -3.44 6.52
N SER A 32 10.30 -3.10 5.61
CA SER A 32 10.60 -1.72 5.20
C SER A 32 9.38 -1.03 4.60
N PHE A 33 8.68 -1.75 3.72
CA PHE A 33 7.46 -1.31 3.06
C PHE A 33 6.31 -1.10 4.06
N LYS A 34 6.10 -2.04 4.98
CA LYS A 34 5.12 -1.89 6.06
C LYS A 34 5.39 -0.63 6.89
N ALA A 35 6.65 -0.40 7.28
CA ALA A 35 7.04 0.78 8.04
C ALA A 35 6.74 2.08 7.27
N GLU A 36 7.00 2.09 5.96
CA GLU A 36 6.68 3.21 5.08
C GLU A 36 5.17 3.49 5.02
N LEU A 37 4.34 2.47 4.78
CA LEU A 37 2.88 2.64 4.76
C LEU A 37 2.35 3.17 6.09
N MET A 38 2.83 2.62 7.20
CA MET A 38 2.45 3.06 8.54
C MET A 38 2.82 4.53 8.80
N ALA A 39 3.98 4.98 8.32
CA ALA A 39 4.40 6.37 8.44
C ALA A 39 3.49 7.31 7.64
N GLN A 40 3.07 6.91 6.43
CA GLN A 40 2.22 7.75 5.58
C GLN A 40 0.76 7.84 6.05
N ILE A 41 0.26 6.80 6.74
CA ILE A 41 -1.08 6.82 7.33
C ILE A 41 -1.09 7.29 8.79
N ALA A 42 0.07 7.63 9.35
CA ALA A 42 0.16 8.17 10.70
C ALA A 42 -0.58 9.51 10.76
N GLY A 43 -1.49 9.66 11.73
CA GLY A 43 -2.22 10.90 11.98
C GLY A 43 -3.40 11.18 11.04
N ILE A 44 -3.71 10.32 10.06
CA ILE A 44 -4.89 10.49 9.18
C ILE A 44 -6.10 9.67 9.64
N GLY A 45 -6.15 9.20 10.89
CA GLY A 45 -7.30 8.45 11.42
C GLY A 45 -7.51 7.05 10.80
N CYS A 46 -6.51 6.52 10.10
CA CYS A 46 -6.55 5.19 9.48
C CYS A 46 -5.63 4.19 10.20
N GLU A 47 -5.84 2.90 9.95
CA GLU A 47 -4.98 1.83 10.43
C GLU A 47 -4.71 0.78 9.36
N LEU A 48 -3.53 0.17 9.43
CA LEU A 48 -3.16 -0.98 8.61
C LEU A 48 -3.64 -2.26 9.30
N ILE A 49 -4.69 -2.89 8.74
CA ILE A 49 -5.31 -4.11 9.31
C ILE A 49 -4.53 -5.35 8.91
N ILE A 50 -4.22 -5.48 7.62
CA ILE A 50 -3.48 -6.61 7.05
C ILE A 50 -2.32 -6.05 6.24
N CYS A 51 -1.15 -6.67 6.39
CA CYS A 51 -0.02 -6.49 5.49
C CYS A 51 0.60 -7.87 5.25
N GLY A 52 0.11 -8.53 4.21
CA GLY A 52 0.54 -9.85 3.80
C GLY A 52 1.58 -9.78 2.69
N LYS A 53 2.26 -10.90 2.44
CA LYS A 53 3.18 -11.04 1.32
C LYS A 53 2.94 -12.36 0.62
N GLY A 54 2.97 -12.34 -0.72
CA GLY A 54 3.09 -13.53 -1.54
C GLY A 54 4.56 -13.89 -1.76
N TYR A 55 4.85 -14.57 -2.87
CA TYR A 55 6.23 -14.90 -3.25
C TYR A 55 7.08 -13.64 -3.50
N PHE A 56 6.53 -12.69 -4.28
CA PHE A 56 7.21 -11.45 -4.68
C PHE A 56 6.25 -10.25 -4.79
N PHE A 57 5.13 -10.26 -4.07
CA PHE A 57 4.23 -9.11 -3.97
C PHE A 57 3.79 -8.89 -2.53
N ILE A 58 3.45 -7.65 -2.18
CA ILE A 58 2.93 -7.28 -0.87
C ILE A 58 1.54 -6.72 -1.08
N TYR A 59 0.60 -7.15 -0.23
CA TYR A 59 -0.78 -6.72 -0.28
C TYR A 59 -1.31 -6.43 1.12
N GLY A 60 -2.47 -5.79 1.19
CA GLY A 60 -3.11 -5.57 2.48
C GLY A 60 -4.32 -4.67 2.44
N PHE A 61 -4.77 -4.32 3.64
CA PHE A 61 -5.96 -3.50 3.85
C PHE A 61 -5.68 -2.37 4.82
N ILE A 62 -6.11 -1.17 4.44
CA ILE A 62 -6.22 0.00 5.31
C ILE A 62 -7.68 0.16 5.71
N ARG A 63 -7.94 0.51 6.96
CA ARG A 63 -9.27 0.84 7.48
C ARG A 63 -9.31 2.28 7.98
N ASN A 64 -10.37 2.99 7.64
CA ASN A 64 -10.70 4.26 8.30
C ASN A 64 -11.38 3.94 9.65
N LYS A 65 -10.80 4.40 10.76
CA LYS A 65 -11.31 4.08 12.10
C LYS A 65 -12.67 4.72 12.41
N GLU A 66 -12.98 5.83 11.76
CA GLU A 66 -14.20 6.60 11.97
C GLU A 66 -15.36 6.05 11.14
N THR A 67 -15.12 5.85 9.84
CA THR A 67 -16.18 5.42 8.90
C THR A 67 -16.30 3.90 8.78
N GLY A 68 -15.26 3.17 9.20
CA GLY A 68 -15.16 1.72 9.00
C GLY A 68 -14.84 1.30 7.56
N GLY A 69 -14.67 2.23 6.62
CA GLY A 69 -14.37 1.91 5.21
C GLY A 69 -13.00 1.25 5.02
N PHE A 70 -12.89 0.38 4.02
CA PHE A 70 -11.67 -0.37 3.72
C PHE A 70 -11.09 -0.02 2.35
N MET A 71 -9.75 -0.01 2.28
CA MET A 71 -9.00 0.13 1.05
C MET A 71 -8.04 -1.06 0.93
N PHE A 72 -8.10 -1.77 -0.20
CA PHE A 72 -7.12 -2.77 -0.58
C PHE A 72 -5.92 -2.11 -1.28
N PHE A 73 -4.72 -2.66 -1.08
CA PHE A 73 -3.54 -2.32 -1.86
C PHE A 73 -2.74 -3.56 -2.27
N ASP A 74 -2.00 -3.45 -3.37
CA ASP A 74 -1.07 -4.47 -3.87
C ASP A 74 0.10 -3.82 -4.63
N THR A 75 1.33 -4.31 -4.43
CA THR A 75 2.54 -3.82 -5.14
C THR A 75 2.68 -4.33 -6.57
N GLY A 76 1.98 -5.41 -6.92
CA GLY A 76 2.34 -6.29 -8.04
C GLY A 76 3.58 -7.13 -7.74
N ASP A 77 3.90 -8.05 -8.64
CA ASP A 77 5.14 -8.83 -8.58
C ASP A 77 6.33 -7.92 -8.88
N VAL A 78 7.12 -7.64 -7.84
CA VAL A 78 8.22 -6.66 -7.88
C VAL A 78 9.42 -7.10 -8.72
N ARG A 79 9.46 -8.36 -9.17
CA ARG A 79 10.53 -8.87 -10.04
C ARG A 79 10.36 -8.37 -11.47
N TYR A 80 9.11 -8.31 -11.94
CA TYR A 80 8.80 -7.96 -13.32
C TYR A 80 8.56 -6.46 -13.51
N ASP A 81 8.26 -5.73 -12.43
CA ASP A 81 8.14 -4.28 -12.43
C ASP A 81 9.11 -3.63 -11.44
N ARG A 82 10.29 -3.24 -11.93
CA ARG A 82 11.28 -2.49 -11.14
C ARG A 82 10.79 -1.11 -10.71
N GLN A 83 9.71 -0.62 -11.30
CA GLN A 83 9.02 0.62 -10.97
C GLN A 83 7.70 0.35 -10.21
N TRP A 84 7.57 -0.79 -9.54
CA TRP A 84 6.40 -1.14 -8.69
C TRP A 84 5.94 0.02 -7.79
N TYR A 85 6.90 0.81 -7.27
CA TYR A 85 6.66 1.96 -6.41
C TYR A 85 5.95 3.14 -7.11
N ARG A 86 5.75 3.09 -8.42
CA ARG A 86 5.00 4.07 -9.22
C ARG A 86 3.62 3.56 -9.64
N ASN A 87 3.35 2.27 -9.50
CA ASN A 87 2.21 1.60 -10.11
C ASN A 87 1.50 0.64 -9.14
N MET A 88 1.45 1.00 -7.86
CA MET A 88 0.74 0.23 -6.85
C MET A 88 -0.76 0.23 -7.15
N LEU A 89 -1.38 -0.94 -7.05
CA LEU A 89 -2.82 -1.07 -7.08
C LEU A 89 -3.40 -0.56 -5.75
N VAL A 90 -4.43 0.26 -5.82
CA VAL A 90 -5.27 0.64 -4.69
C VAL A 90 -6.74 0.62 -5.12
N ARG A 91 -7.63 0.20 -4.24
CA ARG A 91 -9.08 0.22 -4.51
C ARG A 91 -9.89 0.19 -3.22
N GLU A 92 -11.13 0.62 -3.30
CA GLU A 92 -12.10 0.41 -2.23
C GLU A 92 -12.37 -1.09 -2.05
N ALA A 93 -12.60 -1.49 -0.80
CA ALA A 93 -12.93 -2.85 -0.40
C ALA A 93 -14.12 -2.83 0.56
N ARG A 94 -14.94 -3.88 0.54
CA ARG A 94 -16.09 -4.03 1.45
C ARG A 94 -15.69 -4.50 2.85
N SER A 95 -14.58 -5.21 2.96
CA SER A 95 -14.03 -5.76 4.21
C SER A 95 -12.56 -6.11 4.04
N GLU A 96 -11.92 -6.54 5.12
CA GLU A 96 -10.55 -7.07 5.13
C GLU A 96 -10.37 -8.43 4.40
N ASN A 97 -11.44 -8.97 3.81
CA ASN A 97 -11.42 -10.20 3.02
C ASN A 97 -11.82 -9.98 1.55
N ASP A 98 -12.03 -8.73 1.12
CA ASP A 98 -12.46 -8.39 -0.23
C ASP A 98 -11.27 -8.20 -1.20
N PHE A 99 -10.79 -9.32 -1.75
CA PHE A 99 -9.66 -9.38 -2.69
C PHE A 99 -10.03 -9.17 -4.17
N THR A 100 -11.32 -9.04 -4.50
CA THR A 100 -11.79 -9.01 -5.90
C THR A 100 -12.72 -7.85 -6.26
N GLY A 101 -13.29 -7.14 -5.28
CA GLY A 101 -14.26 -6.06 -5.50
C GLY A 101 -13.67 -4.70 -5.90
N GLY A 102 -14.52 -3.67 -6.03
CA GLY A 102 -14.11 -2.28 -6.24
C GLY A 102 -13.46 -1.96 -7.60
N MET A 103 -13.35 -0.68 -7.92
CA MET A 103 -12.68 -0.23 -9.13
C MET A 103 -11.17 -0.10 -8.89
N ASN A 104 -10.38 -0.81 -9.69
CA ASN A 104 -8.92 -0.72 -9.66
C ASN A 104 -8.44 0.71 -9.96
N GLN A 105 -7.60 1.25 -9.10
CA GLN A 105 -6.88 2.50 -9.31
C GLN A 105 -5.38 2.26 -9.14
N ARG A 106 -4.56 3.17 -9.70
CA ARG A 106 -3.11 3.15 -9.55
C ARG A 106 -2.65 4.35 -8.73
N THR A 107 -1.62 4.14 -7.92
CA THR A 107 -0.91 5.19 -7.16
C THR A 107 0.58 4.90 -7.12
N SER A 108 1.38 5.92 -6.87
CA SER A 108 2.76 5.73 -6.43
C SER A 108 2.80 5.51 -4.92
N LEU A 109 3.89 4.93 -4.44
CA LEU A 109 4.20 4.82 -3.02
C LEU A 109 4.32 6.20 -2.37
N GLU A 110 4.86 7.19 -3.09
CA GLU A 110 4.95 8.57 -2.59
C GLU A 110 3.56 9.18 -2.33
N GLU A 111 2.58 8.83 -3.16
CA GLU A 111 1.20 9.32 -3.08
C GLU A 111 0.27 8.39 -2.30
N PHE A 112 0.79 7.34 -1.64
CA PHE A 112 -0.05 6.33 -1.00
C PHE A 112 -0.95 6.92 0.09
N GLY A 113 -0.43 7.78 0.97
CA GLY A 113 -1.23 8.47 1.97
C GLY A 113 -2.35 9.35 1.36
N ASN A 114 -2.10 9.98 0.21
CA ASN A 114 -3.11 10.76 -0.51
C ASN A 114 -4.15 9.85 -1.18
N ALA A 115 -3.75 8.69 -1.70
CA ALA A 115 -4.68 7.68 -2.21
C ALA A 115 -5.60 7.14 -1.10
N VAL A 116 -5.09 6.90 0.10
CA VAL A 116 -5.90 6.53 1.27
C VAL A 116 -6.96 7.59 1.55
N LYS A 117 -6.57 8.87 1.61
CA LYS A 117 -7.51 9.98 1.80
C LYS A 117 -8.55 10.03 0.69
N ARG A 118 -8.11 9.97 -0.57
CA ARG A 118 -9.00 10.00 -1.73
C ARG A 118 -10.03 8.88 -1.67
N ILE A 119 -9.63 7.65 -1.39
CA ILE A 119 -10.54 6.49 -1.40
C ILE A 119 -11.45 6.52 -0.17
N LEU A 120 -10.89 6.66 1.03
CA LEU A 120 -11.64 6.50 2.28
C LEU A 120 -12.34 7.77 2.80
N TYR A 121 -12.09 8.92 2.17
CA TYR A 121 -12.74 10.20 2.52
C TYR A 121 -13.49 10.83 1.33
N SER A 122 -13.54 10.20 0.15
CA SER A 122 -14.23 10.73 -1.05
C SER A 122 -15.71 11.07 -0.84
N GLY A 123 -16.38 10.41 0.11
CA GLY A 123 -17.77 10.68 0.49
C GLY A 123 -17.97 11.95 1.34
N ARG A 124 -16.90 12.54 1.89
CA ARG A 124 -16.91 13.82 2.62
C ARG A 124 -16.54 14.97 1.69
N ARG A 125 -17.41 15.30 0.73
CA ARG A 125 -17.40 16.65 0.14
C ARG A 125 -18.10 17.60 1.11
N SER A 126 -17.46 18.73 1.42
CA SER A 126 -17.81 19.76 2.43
C SER A 126 -17.68 19.27 3.86
N GLU A 127 -16.70 19.75 4.63
CA GLU A 127 -16.97 20.77 5.67
C GLU A 127 -15.77 21.68 5.99
N PHE A 128 -14.66 21.60 5.25
CA PHE A 128 -13.48 22.44 5.49
C PHE A 128 -13.23 23.51 4.42
N ALA A 129 -14.28 23.93 3.72
CA ALA A 129 -14.29 25.17 2.97
C ALA A 129 -15.18 26.18 3.70
N ALA A 130 -14.62 26.79 4.75
CA ALA A 130 -15.12 28.00 5.39
C ALA A 130 -13.91 28.85 5.79
#